data_AF-A0A7X1GAK7-F1
#
_entry.id   AF-A0A7X1GAK7-F1
#
_cell.length_a   1.000
_cell.length_b   1.000
_cell.length_c   1.000
_cell.angle_alpha   90.00
_cell.angle_beta   90.00
_cell.angle_gamma   90.00
#
_symmetry.space_group_name_H-M   'P 1'
#
loop_
_entity.id
_entity.type
_entity.pdbx_description
1 polymer ?
#
loop_
_entity_poly.entity_id
_entity_poly.type
_entity_poly.pdbx_seq_one_letter_code
_entity_poly.pdbx_strand_id
1 'polypeptide(L)' 'MRREIGYWHREGRELFYYLEFEPQTAQFFLTCEHRPPGAEMSVRRVPLSEARGERYYEDALLIIKEELFRDYRI' A
#
# COMPACT_ATOMS: atom_id res chain seq x y z
N MET A 1 0.28 -11.24 -2.63
CA MET A 1 -0.13 -10.33 -3.73
C MET A 1 0.43 -8.95 -3.42
N ARG A 2 0.93 -8.20 -4.41
CA ARG A 2 1.38 -6.81 -4.23
C ARG A 2 0.78 -5.96 -5.34
N ARG A 3 0.17 -4.84 -4.97
CA ARG A 3 -0.47 -3.89 -5.90
C ARG A 3 -0.02 -2.48 -5.55
N GLU A 4 0.44 -1.72 -6.53
CA GLU A 4 0.68 -0.29 -6.37
C GLU A 4 -0.67 0.43 -6.26
N ILE A 5 -0.79 1.29 -5.26
CA ILE A 5 -2.02 2.04 -4.96
C ILE A 5 -1.82 3.54 -5.00
N GLY A 6 -0.56 4.00 -5.11
CA GLY A 6 -0.29 5.42 -5.18
C GLY A 6 1.18 5.75 -5.36
N TYR A 7 1.39 6.94 -5.91
CA TYR A 7 2.69 7.57 -6.05
C TYR A 7 2.63 8.98 -5.47
N TRP A 8 3.71 9.42 -4.86
CA TRP A 8 3.85 10.80 -4.40
C TRP A 8 5.27 11.28 -4.71
N HIS A 9 5.35 12.42 -5.36
CA HIS A 9 6.60 13.09 -5.67
C HIS A 9 6.58 14.52 -5.22
N ARG A 10 7.61 14.93 -4.47
CA ARG A 10 7.85 16.33 -4.13
C ARG A 10 9.33 16.55 -3.86
N GLU A 11 9.89 17.59 -4.46
CA GLU A 11 11.26 18.07 -4.16
C GLU A 11 12.32 16.95 -4.22
N GLY A 12 12.23 16.07 -5.22
CA GLY A 12 13.18 14.96 -5.39
C GLY A 12 12.95 13.76 -4.47
N ARG A 13 11.90 13.76 -3.63
CA ARG A 13 11.48 12.60 -2.86
C ARG A 13 10.42 11.84 -3.63
N GLU A 14 10.73 10.61 -4.03
CA GLU A 14 9.79 9.69 -4.66
C GLU A 14 9.32 8.66 -3.65
N LEU A 15 8.01 8.64 -3.39
CA LEU A 15 7.34 7.68 -2.53
C LEU A 15 6.38 6.84 -3.36
N PHE A 16 6.53 5.53 -3.28
CA PHE A 16 5.64 4.56 -3.90
C PHE A 16 4.88 3.81 -2.81
N TYR A 17 3.57 3.70 -2.96
CA TYR A 17 2.68 3.08 -1.99
C TYR A 17 2.09 1.80 -2.56
N TYR A 18 2.13 0.74 -1.76
CA TYR A 18 1.70 -0.59 -2.14
C TYR A 18 0.74 -1.17 -1.09
N LEU A 19 -0.30 -1.83 -1.58
CA LEU A 19 -1.09 -2.78 -0.81
C LEU A 19 -0.50 -4.17 -1.02
N GLU A 20 -0.09 -4.81 0.07
CA GLU A 20 0.51 -6.15 0.06
C GLU A 20 -0.34 -7.11 0.89
N PHE A 21 -0.56 -8.32 0.38
CA PHE A 21 -1.22 -9.42 1.09
C PHE A 21 -0.21 -10.55 1.32
N GLU A 22 -0.03 -10.92 2.59
CA GLU A 22 0.82 -12.02 3.05
C GLU A 22 -0.06 -13.27 3.30
N PRO A 23 0.01 -14.29 2.43
CA PRO A 23 -0.90 -15.43 2.51
C PRO A 23 -0.62 -16.34 3.70
N GLN A 24 0.60 -16.34 4.24
CA GLN A 24 0.98 -17.17 5.40
C GLN A 24 0.25 -16.75 6.67
N THR A 25 0.01 -15.44 6.83
CA THR A 25 -0.61 -14.85 8.02
C THR A 25 -2.02 -14.31 7.75
N ALA A 26 -2.45 -14.32 6.49
CA ALA A 26 -3.68 -13.69 6.01
C ALA A 26 -3.78 -12.19 6.36
N GLN A 27 -2.63 -11.50 6.40
CA GLN A 27 -2.55 -10.08 6.74
C GLN A 27 -2.34 -9.20 5.52
N PHE A 28 -3.00 -8.04 5.52
CA PHE A 28 -2.73 -6.96 4.59
C PHE A 28 -1.76 -5.95 5.20
N PHE A 29 -0.92 -5.37 4.36
CA PHE A 29 0.08 -4.37 4.73
C PHE A 29 0.01 -3.19 3.77
N LEU A 30 0.23 -2.01 4.33
CA LEU A 30 0.51 -0.80 3.59
C LEU A 30 2.03 -0.57 3.60
N THR A 31 2.63 -0.60 2.42
CA THR A 31 4.08 -0.48 2.25
C THR A 31 4.41 0.80 1.49
N CYS A 32 5.28 1.62 2.06
CA CYS A 32 5.81 2.83 1.45
C CYS A 32 7.29 2.63 1.13
N GLU A 33 7.67 2.76 -0.13
CA GLU A 33 9.06 2.78 -0.58
C GLU A 33 9.48 4.20 -0.90
N HIS A 34 10.57 4.65 -0.30
CA HIS A 34 11.20 5.91 -0.62
C HIS A 34 12.45 5.65 -1.45
N ARG A 35 12.48 6.22 -2.67
CA ARG A 35 13.56 6.06 -3.64
C ARG A 35 14.20 7.42 -3.96
N PRO A 36 15.08 7.93 -3.09
CA PRO A 36 15.76 9.20 -3.34
C PRO A 36 16.84 9.06 -4.44
N PRO A 37 17.04 10.08 -5.30
CA PRO A 37 18.14 10.08 -6.27
C PRO A 37 19.52 10.01 -5.59
N GLY A 38 20.33 9.03 -5.96
CA GLY A 38 21.72 8.91 -5.50
C GLY A 38 21.89 8.51 -4.02
N ALA A 39 20.83 8.08 -3.35
CA ALA A 39 20.87 7.57 -1.98
C ALA A 39 20.18 6.19 -1.88
N GLU A 40 20.38 5.50 -0.75
CA GLU A 40 19.79 4.19 -0.54
C GLU A 40 18.27 4.26 -0.40
N MET A 41 17.61 3.24 -0.93
CA MET A 41 16.16 3.05 -0.78
C MET A 41 15.82 2.70 0.67
N SER A 42 14.74 3.28 1.19
CA SER A 42 14.18 2.89 2.48
C SER A 42 12.74 2.43 2.33
N VAL A 43 12.37 1.36 3.02
CA VAL A 43 11.02 0.77 2.96
C VAL A 43 10.40 0.78 4.35
N ARG A 44 9.17 1.26 4.46
CA ARG A 44 8.35 1.15 5.66
C ARG A 44 7.12 0.30 5.35
N ARG A 45 6.92 -0.76 6.12
CA ARG A 45 5.79 -1.69 6.01
C ARG A 45 4.99 -1.65 7.32
N VAL A 46 3.69 -1.44 7.23
CA VAL A 46 2.79 -1.35 8.40
C VAL A 46 1.60 -2.29 8.18
N PRO A 47 1.21 -3.11 9.19
CA PRO A 47 -0.04 -3.86 9.12
C PRO A 47 -1.22 -2.95 8.85
N LEU A 48 -2.13 -3.33 7.96
CA LEU A 48 -3.27 -2.50 7.59
C LEU A 48 -4.18 -2.21 8.80
N SER A 49 -4.25 -3.10 9.79
CA SER A 49 -4.96 -2.87 11.06
C SER A 49 -4.43 -1.69 11.87
N GLU A 50 -3.16 -1.32 11.68
CA GLU A 50 -2.46 -0.25 12.40
C GLU A 50 -2.21 0.99 11.52
N ALA A 51 -2.45 0.89 10.21
CA ALA A 51 -2.15 1.94 9.23
C ALA A 51 -3.21 3.06 9.17
N ARG A 52 -4.11 3.17 10.15
CA ARG A 52 -5.14 4.21 10.15
C ARG A 52 -4.50 5.59 10.22
N GLY A 53 -4.76 6.43 9.22
CA GLY A 53 -4.17 7.75 9.08
C GLY A 53 -2.91 7.80 8.19
N GLU A 54 -2.41 6.64 7.74
CA GLU A 54 -1.41 6.60 6.67
C GLU A 54 -2.03 7.04 5.34
N ARG A 55 -1.18 7.58 4.46
CA ARG A 55 -1.60 7.94 3.10
C ARG A 55 -2.04 6.69 2.34
N TYR A 56 -3.11 6.80 1.56
CA TYR A 56 -3.70 5.69 0.78
C TYR A 56 -4.32 4.55 1.62
N TYR A 57 -4.53 4.76 2.92
CA TYR A 57 -5.24 3.81 3.77
C TYR A 57 -6.68 3.53 3.29
N GLU A 58 -7.44 4.58 3.01
CA GLU A 58 -8.83 4.44 2.56
C GLU A 58 -8.91 3.80 1.16
N ASP A 59 -7.98 4.14 0.26
CA ASP A 59 -7.86 3.52 -1.06
C ASP A 59 -7.57 2.01 -0.95
N ALA A 60 -6.67 1.62 -0.03
CA ALA A 60 -6.39 0.21 0.25
C ALA A 60 -7.64 -0.53 0.74
N LEU A 61 -8.41 0.08 1.65
CA LEU A 61 -9.68 -0.51 2.11
C LEU A 61 -10.69 -0.66 0.97
N LEU A 62 -10.80 0.33 0.08
CA LEU A 62 -11.69 0.28 -1.07
C LEU A 62 -11.31 -0.86 -2.01
N ILE A 63 -10.03 -0.97 -2.37
CA ILE A 63 -9.50 -2.04 -3.23
C ILE A 63 -9.80 -3.42 -2.64
N ILE A 64 -9.58 -3.61 -1.33
CA ILE A 64 -9.88 -4.89 -0.67
C ILE A 64 -11.36 -5.20 -0.77
N LYS A 65 -12.24 -4.23 -0.48
CA LYS A 65 -13.69 -4.42 -0.59
C LYS A 65 -14.09 -4.77 -2.02
N GLU A 66 -13.57 -4.05 -3.01
CA GLU A 66 -13.90 -4.30 -4.42
C GLU A 66 -13.50 -5.70 -4.88
N GLU A 67 -12.32 -6.19 -4.49
CA GLU A 67 -11.89 -7.55 -4.85
C GLU A 67 -12.66 -8.62 -4.07
N LEU A 68 -13.02 -8.38 -2.80
CA LEU A 68 -13.84 -9.32 -2.01
C LEU A 68 -15.28 -9.45 -2.55
N PHE A 69 -15.84 -8.37 -3.08
CA PHE A 69 -17.20 -8.34 -3.62
C PHE A 69 -17.25 -8.42 -5.16
N ARG A 70 -16.14 -8.74 -5.81
CA ARG A 70 -16.03 -8.74 -7.27
C ARG A 70 -17.05 -9.68 -7.93
N ASP A 71 -17.27 -10.84 -7.32
CA ASP A 71 -18.20 -11.87 -7.81
C ASP A 71 -19.65 -11.67 -7.34
N TYR A 72 -19.90 -10.70 -6.45
CA TYR A 72 -21.22 -10.40 -5.90
C TYR A 72 -21.93 -9.22 -6.60
N ARG A 73 -21.38 -8.73 -7.72
CA ARG A 73 -22.06 -7.75 -8.57
C ARG A 73 -23.15 -8.46 -9.38
N ILE A 74 -24.37 -8.43 -8.85
CA ILE A 74 -25.62 -8.91 -9.47
C ILE A 74 -25.99 -8.00 -10.66
#